data_AF-A0A2W4M7R6-F1
#
_entry.id   AF-A0A2W4M7R6-F1
#
_cell.length_a   1.000
_cell.length_b   1.000
_cell.length_c   1.000
_cell.angle_alpha   90.00
_cell.angle_beta   90.00
_cell.angle_gamma   90.00
#
_symmetry.space_group_name_H-M   'P 1'
#
loop_
_entity.id
_entity.type
_entity.pdbx_description
1 polymer ?
#
loop_
_entity_poly.entity_id
_entity_poly.type
_entity_poly.pdbx_seq_one_letter_code
_entity_poly.pdbx_strand_id
1 'polypeptide(L)'
;AHHRARRPVPVGSDLVETAQRFVPAELVGRVLGSVRETPPERLEELDEPMRALVDTLVDCVHAAASSGNEMFVAGAQRMPTAWDDASTISRVLEILQREAELMKIIAGASALTVQLGTEMLEHEPLDLAVVSRTFDASGEAGSVGVIGPMRMNYKRAIQAVEEVSRELESQIGSTVD
;
A
#
# COMPACT_ATOMS: atom_id res chain seq x y z
N ALA A 1 10.74 -0.09 10.11
CA ALA A 1 10.96 1.14 10.90
C ALA A 1 10.67 0.84 12.36
N HIS A 2 11.48 1.33 13.32
CA HIS A 2 11.15 1.20 14.74
C HIS A 2 10.31 2.42 15.17
N HIS A 3 9.00 2.26 15.35
CA HIS A 3 8.17 3.30 15.96
C HIS A 3 8.41 3.29 17.47
N ARG A 4 8.85 4.43 18.01
CA ARG A 4 9.07 4.62 19.45
C ARG A 4 8.11 5.70 19.96
N ALA A 5 7.23 5.33 20.88
CA ALA A 5 6.46 6.29 21.67
C ALA A 5 7.19 6.62 22.97
N ARG A 6 7.08 7.87 23.42
CA ARG A 6 7.55 8.31 24.75
C ARG A 6 6.36 8.76 25.58
N ARG A 7 6.28 8.32 26.83
CA ARG A 7 5.28 8.75 27.81
C ARG A 7 5.96 9.30 29.08
N PRO A 8 5.34 10.29 29.74
CA PRO A 8 5.83 10.86 31.00
C PRO A 8 5.39 10.07 32.24
N VAL A 9 4.73 8.91 32.09
CA VAL A 9 4.25 8.07 33.19
C VAL A 9 5.23 6.91 33.41
N PRO A 10 5.58 6.55 34.66
CA PRO A 10 6.42 5.39 34.94
C PRO A 10 5.76 4.11 34.43
N VAL A 11 6.42 3.42 33.50
CA VAL A 11 5.97 2.10 33.01
C VAL A 11 6.71 1.03 33.81
N GLY A 12 6.01 0.37 34.73
CA GLY A 12 6.52 -0.78 35.49
C GLY A 12 6.45 -2.08 34.68
N SER A 13 7.22 -3.09 35.10
CA SER A 13 7.21 -4.44 34.49
C SER A 13 5.81 -5.04 34.41
N ASP A 14 5.04 -4.89 35.49
CA ASP A 14 3.73 -5.51 35.65
C ASP A 14 2.70 -4.91 34.68
N LEU A 15 2.87 -3.61 34.38
CA LEU A 15 2.07 -2.88 33.40
C LEU A 15 2.35 -3.40 31.98
N VAL A 16 3.62 -3.62 31.65
CA VAL A 16 4.01 -4.18 30.35
C VAL A 16 3.50 -5.60 30.17
N GLU A 17 3.64 -6.45 31.19
CA GLU A 17 3.21 -7.84 31.12
C GLU A 17 1.69 -7.95 30.92
N THR A 18 0.92 -7.09 31.60
CA THR A 18 -0.53 -7.09 31.46
C THR A 18 -0.96 -6.54 30.09
N ALA A 19 -0.30 -5.49 29.58
CA ALA A 19 -0.53 -5.01 28.22
C ALA A 19 -0.19 -6.06 27.14
N GLN A 20 0.89 -6.85 27.34
CA GLN A 20 1.27 -7.94 26.45
C GLN A 20 0.24 -9.07 26.38
N ARG A 21 -0.60 -9.25 27.40
CA ARG A 21 -1.73 -10.19 27.36
C ARG A 21 -2.98 -9.57 26.74
N PHE A 22 -3.26 -8.31 27.08
CA PHE A 22 -4.48 -7.62 26.66
C PHE A 22 -4.48 -7.26 25.18
N VAL A 23 -3.40 -6.67 24.67
CA VAL A 23 -3.35 -6.15 23.29
C VAL A 23 -3.49 -7.25 22.23
N PRO A 24 -2.79 -8.40 22.33
CA PRO A 24 -2.98 -9.48 21.35
C PRO A 24 -4.39 -10.06 21.35
N ALA A 25 -5.06 -10.13 22.51
CA ALA A 25 -6.43 -10.63 22.58
C ALA A 25 -7.41 -9.77 21.75
N GLU A 26 -7.12 -8.48 21.60
CA GLU A 26 -7.95 -7.55 20.83
C GLU A 26 -7.51 -7.41 19.36
N LEU A 27 -6.21 -7.56 19.06
CA LEU A 27 -5.66 -7.28 17.74
C LEU A 27 -5.41 -8.53 16.87
N VAL A 28 -5.23 -9.71 17.48
CA VAL A 28 -4.98 -10.94 16.72
C VAL A 28 -6.21 -11.32 15.89
N GLY A 29 -5.97 -11.65 14.62
CA GLY A 29 -7.03 -12.00 13.68
C GLY A 29 -7.76 -10.79 13.08
N ARG A 30 -7.37 -9.56 13.42
CA ARG A 30 -7.89 -8.34 12.79
C ARG A 30 -6.93 -7.79 11.74
N VAL A 31 -7.48 -7.07 10.77
CA VAL A 31 -6.68 -6.34 9.77
C VAL A 31 -5.86 -5.26 10.48
N LEU A 32 -4.58 -5.15 10.13
CA LEU A 32 -3.67 -4.18 10.72
C LEU A 32 -4.20 -2.76 10.49
N GLY A 33 -4.28 -1.94 11.55
CA GLY A 33 -4.82 -0.57 11.48
C GLY A 33 -6.35 -0.44 11.46
N SER A 34 -7.11 -1.55 11.42
CA SER A 34 -8.59 -1.53 11.49
C SER A 34 -9.13 -1.12 12.87
N VAL A 35 -8.38 -1.41 13.92
CA VAL A 35 -8.69 -0.97 15.29
C VAL A 35 -8.14 0.45 15.46
N ARG A 36 -9.04 1.43 15.39
CA ARG A 36 -8.70 2.85 15.57
C ARG A 36 -8.72 3.28 17.03
N GLU A 37 -9.57 2.64 17.82
CA GLU A 37 -9.77 2.93 19.24
C GLU A 37 -10.03 1.62 19.98
N THR A 38 -9.60 1.56 21.24
CA THR A 38 -9.95 0.44 22.12
C THR A 38 -11.42 0.57 22.52
N PRO A 39 -12.22 -0.51 22.50
CA PRO A 39 -13.62 -0.44 22.91
C PRO A 39 -13.78 0.14 24.32
N PRO A 40 -14.70 1.10 24.55
CA PRO A 40 -14.85 1.79 25.82
C PRO A 40 -15.16 0.84 26.98
N GLU A 41 -15.94 -0.21 26.74
CA GLU A 41 -16.28 -1.26 27.71
C GLU A 41 -15.02 -1.95 28.28
N ARG A 42 -13.97 -2.10 27.47
CA ARG A 42 -12.71 -2.70 27.90
C ARG A 42 -11.79 -1.69 28.57
N LEU A 43 -11.89 -0.40 28.23
CA LEU A 43 -11.13 0.67 28.87
C LEU A 43 -11.65 0.98 30.27
N GLU A 44 -12.92 0.70 30.55
CA GLU A 44 -13.54 0.85 31.87
C GLU A 44 -13.00 -0.16 32.91
N GLU A 45 -12.53 -1.33 32.46
CA GLU A 45 -11.92 -2.37 33.29
C GLU A 45 -10.44 -2.07 33.64
N LEU A 46 -9.85 -1.06 33.00
CA LEU A 46 -8.43 -0.72 33.12
C LEU A 46 -8.22 0.52 34.01
N ASP A 47 -7.12 0.51 34.76
CA ASP A 47 -6.66 1.70 35.46
C ASP A 47 -6.02 2.72 34.50
N GLU A 48 -5.90 3.97 34.94
CA GLU A 48 -5.42 5.08 34.12
C GLU A 48 -4.03 4.81 33.48
N PRO A 49 -3.04 4.24 34.19
CA PRO A 49 -1.75 3.89 33.59
C PRO A 49 -1.87 2.84 32.48
N MET A 50 -2.71 1.81 32.64
CA MET A 50 -2.91 0.77 31.63
C MET A 50 -3.65 1.30 30.42
N ARG A 51 -4.72 2.08 30.65
CA ARG A 51 -5.49 2.74 29.58
C ARG A 51 -4.57 3.55 28.67
N ALA A 52 -3.76 4.41 29.26
CA ALA A 52 -2.80 5.24 28.53
C ALA A 52 -1.74 4.42 27.77
N LEU A 53 -1.31 3.28 28.32
CA LEU A 53 -0.37 2.38 27.65
C LEU A 53 -1.01 1.69 26.44
N VAL A 54 -2.22 1.15 26.59
CA VAL A 54 -2.98 0.49 25.51
C VAL A 54 -3.24 1.47 24.38
N ASP A 55 -3.71 2.69 24.68
CA ASP A 55 -3.94 3.73 23.66
C ASP A 55 -2.66 4.05 22.90
N THR A 56 -1.53 4.16 23.60
CA THR A 56 -0.24 4.41 22.96
C THR A 56 0.20 3.26 22.04
N LEU A 57 -0.10 2.02 22.41
CA LEU A 57 0.20 0.85 21.58
C LEU A 57 -0.70 0.82 20.33
N VAL A 58 -1.99 1.12 20.49
CA VAL A 58 -2.93 1.26 19.36
C VAL A 58 -2.49 2.36 18.40
N ASP A 59 -2.10 3.53 18.93
CA ASP A 59 -1.55 4.64 18.14
C ASP A 59 -0.29 4.22 17.36
N CYS A 60 0.61 3.46 17.99
CA CYS A 60 1.81 2.95 17.33
C CYS A 60 1.47 1.95 16.22
N VAL A 61 0.52 1.05 16.45
CA VAL A 61 0.04 0.09 15.45
C VAL A 61 -0.62 0.82 14.29
N HIS A 62 -1.42 1.84 14.56
CA HIS A 62 -2.06 2.66 13.53
C HIS A 62 -1.01 3.42 12.71
N ALA A 63 -0.06 4.09 13.36
CA ALA A 63 1.03 4.78 12.67
C ALA A 63 1.90 3.81 11.83
N ALA A 64 2.12 2.58 12.30
CA ALA A 64 2.81 1.55 11.54
C ALA A 64 1.98 1.05 10.34
N ALA A 65 0.66 0.90 10.50
CA ALA A 65 -0.24 0.51 9.42
C ALA A 65 -0.32 1.59 8.32
N SER A 66 -0.32 2.87 8.71
CA SER A 66 -0.43 4.00 7.80
C SER A 66 0.89 4.46 7.18
N SER A 67 2.03 3.86 7.55
CA SER A 67 3.36 4.27 7.07
C SER A 67 3.91 3.43 5.92
N GLY A 68 3.13 2.49 5.38
CA GLY A 68 3.45 1.81 4.14
C GLY A 68 3.19 2.72 2.94
N ASN A 69 4.14 2.83 2.01
CA ASN A 69 3.84 3.34 0.68
C ASN A 69 2.78 2.42 0.05
N GLU A 70 1.60 2.95 -0.23
CA GLU A 70 0.52 2.22 -0.92
C GLU A 70 0.89 1.88 -2.37
N MET A 71 1.94 2.52 -2.90
CA MET A 71 2.41 2.34 -4.27
C MET A 71 3.94 2.20 -4.34
N PHE A 72 4.39 1.19 -5.08
CA PHE A 72 5.79 0.98 -5.41
C PHE A 72 6.03 1.21 -6.90
N VAL A 73 6.97 2.09 -7.24
CA VAL A 73 7.30 2.42 -8.62
C VAL A 73 8.77 2.11 -8.89
N ALA A 74 9.03 1.39 -9.99
CA ALA A 74 10.37 1.01 -10.42
C ALA A 74 10.49 1.13 -11.95
N GLY A 75 11.73 1.12 -12.45
CA GLY A 75 12.00 1.10 -13.89
C GLY A 75 12.28 2.46 -14.52
N ALA A 76 12.39 3.55 -13.74
CA ALA A 76 12.77 4.88 -14.24
C ALA A 76 14.05 4.86 -15.09
N GLN A 77 15.02 4.00 -14.75
CA GLN A 77 16.27 3.81 -15.50
C GLN A 77 16.06 3.25 -16.92
N ARG A 78 14.89 2.66 -17.23
CA ARG A 78 14.56 2.13 -18.56
C ARG A 78 13.87 3.15 -19.44
N MET A 79 13.40 4.28 -18.89
CA MET A 79 12.68 5.31 -19.64
C MET A 79 13.44 5.85 -20.86
N PRO A 80 14.77 6.12 -20.80
CA PRO A 80 15.52 6.60 -21.97
C PRO A 80 15.57 5.62 -23.15
N THR A 81 15.26 4.34 -22.91
CA THR A 81 15.17 3.32 -23.98
C THR A 81 13.76 3.14 -24.52
N ALA A 82 12.75 3.66 -23.80
CA ALA A 82 11.35 3.54 -24.16
C ALA A 82 10.82 4.79 -24.87
N TRP A 83 11.30 5.97 -24.46
CA TRP A 83 10.98 7.26 -25.06
C TRP A 83 12.22 7.93 -25.64
N ASP A 84 12.09 8.49 -26.84
CA ASP A 84 13.18 9.20 -27.52
C ASP A 84 13.32 10.66 -27.03
N ASP A 85 12.24 11.22 -26.46
CA ASP A 85 12.15 12.61 -26.05
C ASP A 85 12.28 12.77 -24.53
N ALA A 86 13.29 13.52 -24.10
CA ALA A 86 13.54 13.83 -22.71
C ALA A 86 12.41 14.65 -22.07
N SER A 87 11.69 15.48 -22.84
CA SER A 87 10.57 16.26 -22.31
C SER A 87 9.40 15.35 -21.91
N THR A 88 9.14 14.31 -22.72
CA THR A 88 8.16 13.26 -22.42
C THR A 88 8.56 12.48 -21.16
N ILE A 89 9.84 12.11 -21.02
CA ILE A 89 10.33 11.39 -19.82
C ILE A 89 10.11 12.24 -18.55
N SER A 90 10.45 13.52 -18.57
CA SER A 90 10.23 14.42 -17.42
C SER A 90 8.76 14.51 -17.05
N ARG A 91 7.86 14.64 -18.04
CA ARG A 91 6.41 14.68 -17.81
C ARG A 91 5.87 13.37 -17.24
N VAL A 92 6.35 12.22 -17.73
CA VAL A 92 5.99 10.91 -17.15
C VAL A 92 6.48 10.81 -15.71
N LEU A 93 7.70 11.24 -15.40
CA LEU A 93 8.22 11.26 -14.03
C LEU A 93 7.41 12.17 -13.09
N GLU A 94 6.94 13.32 -13.58
CA GLU A 94 6.05 14.20 -12.80
C GLU A 94 4.74 13.51 -12.46
N ILE A 95 4.15 12.74 -13.39
CA ILE A 95 2.95 11.93 -13.13
C ILE A 95 3.28 10.83 -12.11
N LEU A 96 4.44 10.19 -12.22
CA LEU A 96 4.86 9.13 -11.30
C LEU A 96 5.04 9.62 -9.85
N GLN A 97 5.32 10.91 -9.66
CA GLN A 97 5.41 11.52 -8.32
C GLN A 97 4.03 11.80 -7.70
N ARG A 98 2.96 11.79 -8.49
CA ARG A 98 1.58 12.03 -8.05
C ARG A 98 0.89 10.70 -7.77
N GLU A 99 1.27 10.05 -6.68
CA GLU A 99 0.78 8.72 -6.28
C GLU A 99 -0.76 8.62 -6.30
N ALA A 100 -1.46 9.65 -5.81
CA ALA A 100 -2.92 9.69 -5.78
C ALA A 100 -3.58 9.68 -7.17
N GLU A 101 -2.93 10.23 -8.20
CA GLU A 101 -3.44 10.19 -9.58
C GLU A 101 -3.25 8.79 -10.17
N LEU A 102 -2.05 8.22 -9.99
CA LEU A 102 -1.70 6.87 -10.45
C LEU A 102 -2.54 5.77 -9.81
N MET A 103 -2.82 5.90 -8.51
CA MET A 103 -3.66 4.93 -7.80
C MET A 103 -5.06 4.87 -8.42
N LYS A 104 -5.65 5.99 -8.84
CA LYS A 104 -6.96 6.00 -9.52
C LYS A 104 -6.91 5.32 -10.89
N ILE A 105 -5.85 5.57 -11.65
CA ILE A 105 -5.58 4.97 -12.96
C ILE A 105 -5.51 3.44 -12.82
N ILE A 106 -4.71 2.96 -11.86
CA ILE A 106 -4.43 1.54 -11.67
C ILE A 106 -5.60 0.81 -10.99
N ALA A 107 -6.22 1.41 -9.96
CA ALA A 107 -7.34 0.81 -9.22
C ALA A 107 -8.65 0.74 -10.03
N GLY A 108 -8.78 1.54 -11.09
CA GLY A 108 -9.91 1.44 -12.03
C GLY A 108 -9.86 0.22 -12.96
N ALA A 109 -8.80 -0.60 -12.89
CA ALA A 109 -8.66 -1.78 -13.71
C ALA A 109 -9.61 -2.90 -13.26
N SER A 110 -10.28 -3.54 -14.21
CA SER A 110 -11.01 -4.79 -13.96
C SER A 110 -10.31 -5.94 -14.66
N ALA A 111 -9.72 -6.85 -13.86
CA ALA A 111 -8.95 -8.03 -14.27
C ALA A 111 -7.71 -7.77 -15.16
N LEU A 112 -7.86 -7.15 -16.32
CA LEU A 112 -6.76 -6.67 -17.16
C LEU A 112 -7.27 -5.44 -17.92
N THR A 113 -6.57 -4.31 -17.82
CA THR A 113 -6.99 -3.07 -18.44
C THR A 113 -5.81 -2.39 -19.12
N VAL A 114 -6.07 -1.83 -20.30
CA VAL A 114 -5.13 -0.98 -21.02
C VAL A 114 -5.75 0.41 -21.07
N GLN A 115 -5.06 1.39 -20.51
CA GLN A 115 -5.47 2.80 -20.53
C GLN A 115 -4.46 3.59 -21.34
N LEU A 116 -4.97 4.48 -22.19
CA LEU A 116 -4.14 5.36 -23.01
C LEU A 116 -4.04 6.74 -22.37
N GLY A 117 -2.90 7.41 -22.54
CA GLY A 117 -2.63 8.72 -21.94
C GLY A 117 -3.65 9.79 -22.30
N THR A 118 -4.30 9.68 -23.47
CA THR A 118 -5.42 10.54 -23.90
C THR A 118 -6.70 10.35 -23.08
N GLU A 119 -6.87 9.20 -22.45
CA GLU A 119 -8.01 8.87 -21.57
C GLU A 119 -7.71 9.27 -20.12
N MET A 120 -6.43 9.43 -19.78
CA MET A 120 -5.94 9.69 -18.43
C MET A 120 -5.59 11.16 -18.17
N LEU A 121 -5.25 11.92 -19.21
CA LEU A 121 -4.75 13.29 -19.13
C LEU A 121 -5.57 14.20 -20.04
N GLU A 122 -6.67 14.75 -19.50
CA GLU A 122 -7.69 15.51 -20.25
C GLU A 122 -7.16 16.76 -20.99
N HIS A 123 -5.98 17.27 -20.63
CA HIS A 123 -5.50 18.59 -21.09
C HIS A 123 -4.24 18.54 -21.93
N GLU A 124 -3.57 17.38 -22.02
CA GLU A 124 -2.34 17.29 -22.82
C GLU A 124 -2.10 15.86 -23.31
N PRO A 125 -2.17 15.60 -24.63
CA PRO A 125 -1.81 14.29 -25.15
C PRO A 125 -0.34 14.00 -24.84
N LEU A 126 -0.12 12.93 -24.09
CA LEU A 126 1.20 12.40 -23.73
C LEU A 126 1.32 11.00 -24.35
N ASP A 127 2.47 10.68 -24.92
CA ASP A 127 2.79 9.33 -25.39
C ASP A 127 2.95 8.38 -24.20
N LEU A 128 1.83 8.02 -23.59
CA LEU A 128 1.73 7.23 -22.36
C LEU A 128 0.65 6.18 -22.55
N ALA A 129 0.90 4.98 -22.07
CA ALA A 129 -0.08 3.93 -21.91
C ALA A 129 0.24 3.14 -20.64
N VAL A 130 -0.81 2.64 -19.99
CA VAL A 130 -0.75 1.85 -18.77
C VAL A 130 -1.44 0.53 -19.01
N VAL A 131 -0.72 -0.57 -18.79
CA VAL A 131 -1.29 -1.92 -18.76
C VAL A 131 -1.33 -2.34 -17.30
N SER A 132 -2.51 -2.61 -16.76
CA SER A 132 -2.69 -2.96 -15.34
C SER A 132 -3.58 -4.18 -15.14
N ARG A 133 -3.39 -4.86 -14.02
CA ARG A 133 -4.14 -6.04 -13.60
C ARG A 133 -4.33 -6.01 -12.09
N THR A 134 -5.53 -6.35 -11.64
CA THR A 134 -5.84 -6.58 -10.23
C THR A 134 -5.44 -7.99 -9.82
N PHE A 135 -5.07 -8.17 -8.56
CA PHE A 135 -4.75 -9.47 -7.96
C PHE A 135 -5.32 -9.55 -6.55
N ASP A 136 -5.55 -10.75 -6.04
CA ASP A 136 -6.03 -10.98 -4.67
C ASP A 136 -4.90 -11.50 -3.78
N ALA A 137 -4.62 -10.78 -2.70
CA ALA A 137 -3.63 -11.13 -1.69
C ALA A 137 -4.35 -11.42 -0.38
N SER A 138 -4.78 -12.67 -0.18
CA SER A 138 -5.43 -13.11 1.06
C SER A 138 -6.68 -12.30 1.41
N GLY A 139 -7.52 -11.99 0.41
CA GLY A 139 -8.76 -11.23 0.56
C GLY A 139 -8.59 -9.70 0.48
N GLU A 140 -7.37 -9.20 0.27
CA GLU A 140 -7.11 -7.80 -0.04
C GLU A 140 -6.75 -7.63 -1.52
N ALA A 141 -7.48 -6.74 -2.21
CA ALA A 141 -7.25 -6.49 -3.63
C ALA A 141 -6.04 -5.58 -3.84
N GLY A 142 -5.03 -6.09 -4.55
CA GLY A 142 -3.88 -5.34 -5.02
C GLY A 142 -3.96 -5.06 -6.53
N SER A 143 -3.07 -4.23 -7.02
CA SER A 143 -2.94 -3.99 -8.46
C SER A 143 -1.48 -3.85 -8.89
N VAL A 144 -1.17 -4.35 -10.07
CA VAL A 144 0.15 -4.24 -10.70
C VAL A 144 -0.01 -3.64 -12.09
N GLY A 145 0.94 -2.81 -12.51
CA GLY A 145 0.90 -2.20 -13.84
C GLY A 145 2.27 -1.93 -14.44
N VAL A 146 2.29 -1.84 -15.77
CA VAL A 146 3.43 -1.41 -16.57
C VAL A 146 3.06 -0.12 -17.28
N ILE A 147 3.94 0.87 -17.15
CA ILE A 147 3.80 2.20 -17.76
C ILE A 147 4.83 2.31 -18.88
N GLY A 148 4.42 2.81 -20.04
CA GLY A 148 5.26 2.89 -21.24
C GLY A 148 4.66 3.79 -22.32
N PRO A 149 5.32 3.91 -23.48
CA PRO A 149 4.80 4.64 -24.63
C PRO A 149 3.61 3.91 -25.27
N MET A 150 2.77 4.62 -26.03
CA MET A 150 1.62 4.03 -26.74
C MET A 150 2.02 2.99 -27.79
N ARG A 151 3.27 3.04 -28.27
CA ARG A 151 3.86 2.06 -29.21
C ARG A 151 4.56 0.88 -28.52
N MET A 152 4.36 0.68 -27.22
CA MET A 152 5.01 -0.40 -26.49
C MET A 152 4.63 -1.79 -27.04
N ASN A 153 5.44 -2.80 -26.70
CA ASN A 153 5.07 -4.19 -26.96
C ASN A 153 3.99 -4.64 -25.96
N TYR A 154 2.72 -4.41 -26.29
CA TYR A 154 1.58 -4.77 -25.44
C TYR A 154 1.55 -6.25 -25.09
N LYS A 155 1.93 -7.15 -26.00
CA LYS A 155 2.00 -8.58 -25.72
C LYS A 155 2.95 -8.87 -24.55
N ARG A 156 4.13 -8.26 -24.56
CA ARG A 156 5.13 -8.40 -23.49
C ARG A 156 4.66 -7.72 -22.19
N ALA A 157 4.04 -6.55 -22.28
CA ALA A 157 3.53 -5.82 -21.12
C ALA A 157 2.43 -6.61 -20.40
N ILE A 158 1.46 -7.13 -21.17
CA ILE A 158 0.38 -7.99 -20.66
C ILE A 158 0.97 -9.24 -20.00
N GLN A 159 1.85 -9.97 -20.68
CA GLN A 159 2.50 -11.17 -20.11
C GLN A 159 3.21 -10.87 -18.79
N ALA A 160 3.92 -9.74 -18.71
CA ALA A 160 4.63 -9.34 -17.49
C ALA A 160 3.67 -9.07 -16.32
N VAL A 161 2.58 -8.33 -16.53
CA VAL A 161 1.61 -8.07 -15.45
C VAL A 161 0.86 -9.34 -15.04
N GLU A 162 0.59 -10.26 -15.96
CA GLU A 162 -0.04 -11.56 -15.65
C GLU A 162 0.88 -12.47 -14.84
N GLU A 163 2.16 -12.53 -15.17
CA GLU A 163 3.14 -13.34 -14.45
C GLU A 163 3.39 -12.79 -13.04
N VAL A 164 3.57 -11.47 -12.93
CA VAL A 164 3.80 -10.82 -11.62
C VAL A 164 2.56 -10.89 -10.74
N SER A 165 1.36 -10.65 -11.27
CA SER A 165 0.12 -10.79 -10.48
C SER A 165 -0.03 -12.20 -9.91
N ARG A 166 0.14 -13.24 -10.73
CA ARG A 166 0.08 -14.64 -10.28
C ARG A 166 1.13 -14.94 -9.20
N GLU A 167 2.35 -14.44 -9.37
CA GLU A 167 3.42 -14.66 -8.40
C GLU A 167 3.10 -13.97 -7.07
N LEU A 168 2.54 -12.75 -7.10
CA LEU A 168 2.10 -12.04 -5.90
C LEU A 168 0.96 -12.77 -5.19
N GLU A 169 -0.03 -13.27 -5.93
CA GLU A 169 -1.12 -14.11 -5.39
C GLU A 169 -0.55 -15.37 -4.71
N SER A 170 0.43 -16.02 -5.34
CA SER A 170 1.08 -17.22 -4.81
C SER A 170 1.89 -16.94 -3.54
N GLN A 171 2.74 -15.91 -3.55
CA GLN A 171 3.63 -15.61 -2.42
C GLN A 171 2.89 -15.00 -1.23
N ILE A 172 1.92 -14.12 -1.47
CA ILE A 172 1.17 -13.45 -0.41
C ILE A 172 0.00 -14.33 0.07
N GLY A 173 -0.64 -15.06 -0.85
CA GLY A 173 -1.74 -15.98 -0.55
C GLY A 173 -1.33 -17.26 0.19
N SER A 174 -0.05 -17.68 0.11
CA SER A 174 0.44 -18.90 0.76
C SER A 174 0.86 -18.73 2.23
N THR A 175 0.75 -17.52 2.82
CA THR A 175 1.14 -17.29 4.22
C THR A 175 0.01 -17.63 5.22
N VAL A 176 -1.14 -18.11 4.76
CA VAL A 176 -2.23 -18.60 5.62
C VAL A 176 -2.24 -20.13 5.60
N ASP A 177 -1.29 -20.74 6.31
CA ASP A 177 -1.37 -22.13 6.83
C ASP A 177 -0.55 -22.26 8.12
#